data_AF-A0A7N1A3U5-F1
#
_entry.id   AF-A0A7N1A3U5-F1
#
_cell.length_a   1.000
_cell.length_b   1.000
_cell.length_c   1.000
_cell.angle_alpha   90.00
_cell.angle_beta   90.00
_cell.angle_gamma   90.00
#
_symmetry.space_group_name_H-M   'P 1'
#
loop_
_entity.id
_entity.type
_entity.pdbx_description
1 polymer ?
#
loop_
_entity_poly.entity_id
_entity_poly.type
_entity_poly.pdbx_seq_one_letter_code
_entity_poly.pdbx_strand_id
1 'polypeptide(L)'
;MADSTAPKLKAEALFDLMKLHLATEAGKETAKKVGYVYQLNIAPKKIGFDEQIYVIDLKKGEIIKGPTEGVKPDATFSFTDDDFIKIATGKMNPQIAFLR
;
A
#
# COMPACT_ATOMS: atom_id res chain seq x y z
N MET A 1 -22.19 13.21 8.43
CA MET A 1 -20.76 13.50 8.58
C MET A 1 -20.12 12.29 9.25
N ALA A 2 -19.65 11.32 8.47
CA ALA A 2 -19.04 10.10 9.01
C ALA A 2 -17.54 10.36 9.21
N ASP A 3 -17.20 11.04 10.30
CA ASP A 3 -15.82 11.17 10.73
C ASP A 3 -15.35 9.83 11.32
N SER A 4 -14.10 9.50 11.04
CA SER A 4 -13.61 8.13 10.91
C SER A 4 -13.14 7.54 12.24
N THR A 5 -13.71 6.40 12.66
CA THR A 5 -13.10 5.51 13.66
C THR A 5 -12.26 4.41 13.01
N ALA A 6 -11.70 4.67 11.82
CA ALA A 6 -10.77 3.73 11.20
C ALA A 6 -9.46 3.73 12.03
N PRO A 7 -8.94 2.56 12.43
CA PRO A 7 -7.75 2.50 13.27
C PRO A 7 -6.55 3.14 12.56
N LYS A 8 -5.80 3.99 13.26
CA LYS A 8 -4.59 4.62 12.70
C LYS A 8 -3.54 3.55 12.42
N LEU A 9 -3.20 3.35 11.15
CA LEU A 9 -2.25 2.33 10.72
C LEU A 9 -0.83 2.91 10.65
N LYS A 10 0.18 2.12 10.99
CA LYS A 10 1.59 2.50 10.80
C LYS A 10 1.89 2.71 9.31
N ALA A 11 1.23 1.95 8.45
CA ALA A 11 1.32 2.05 6.99
C ALA A 11 1.04 3.46 6.45
N GLU A 12 0.19 4.26 7.10
CA GLU A 12 -0.16 5.62 6.64
C GLU A 12 1.07 6.51 6.48
N ALA A 13 1.94 6.53 7.49
CA ALA A 13 3.17 7.31 7.45
C ALA A 13 4.10 6.85 6.33
N LEU A 14 4.15 5.53 6.07
CA LEU A 14 4.94 4.98 4.97
C LEU A 14 4.38 5.42 3.61
N PHE A 15 3.05 5.39 3.42
CA PHE A 15 2.43 5.83 2.18
C PHE A 15 2.67 7.31 1.92
N ASP A 16 2.67 8.16 2.93
CA ASP A 16 2.98 9.58 2.76
C ASP A 16 4.44 9.79 2.34
N LEU A 17 5.39 9.03 2.92
CA LEU A 17 6.78 9.02 2.46
C LEU A 17 6.91 8.52 1.02
N MET A 18 6.15 7.49 0.64
CA MET A 18 6.13 6.98 -0.74
C MET A 18 5.59 8.02 -1.72
N LYS A 19 4.52 8.75 -1.38
CA LYS A 19 4.00 9.86 -2.22
C LYS A 19 5.06 10.93 -2.46
N LEU A 20 5.78 11.32 -1.40
CA LEU A 20 6.88 12.28 -1.51
C LEU A 20 7.99 11.75 -2.43
N HIS A 21 8.35 10.47 -2.29
CA HIS A 21 9.35 9.85 -3.15
C HIS A 21 8.91 9.79 -4.62
N LEU A 22 7.66 9.39 -4.90
CA LEU A 22 7.10 9.31 -6.25
C LEU A 22 7.04 10.67 -6.96
N ALA A 23 7.01 11.78 -6.22
CA ALA A 23 7.11 13.13 -6.79
C ALA A 23 8.54 13.49 -7.29
N THR A 24 9.57 12.78 -6.82
CA THR A 24 10.97 12.99 -7.25
C THR A 24 11.26 12.35 -8.60
N GLU A 25 12.31 12.80 -9.29
CA GLU A 25 12.74 12.20 -10.57
C GLU A 25 13.14 10.71 -10.42
N ALA A 26 13.82 10.36 -9.34
CA ALA A 26 14.18 8.97 -9.04
C ALA A 26 12.93 8.09 -8.78
N GLY A 27 11.94 8.64 -8.07
CA GLY A 27 10.67 7.95 -7.84
C GLY A 27 9.87 7.75 -9.13
N LYS A 28 9.82 8.76 -10.00
CA LYS A 28 9.19 8.64 -11.33
C LYS A 28 9.89 7.61 -12.21
N GLU A 29 11.21 7.55 -12.19
CA GLU A 29 11.96 6.52 -12.94
C GLU A 29 11.64 5.12 -12.43
N THR A 30 11.59 4.95 -11.10
CA THR A 30 11.22 3.69 -10.45
C THR A 30 9.79 3.29 -10.80
N ALA A 31 8.85 4.24 -10.73
CA ALA A 31 7.44 4.02 -11.08
C ALA A 31 7.28 3.58 -12.54
N LYS A 32 8.01 4.20 -13.48
CA LYS A 32 8.03 3.81 -14.89
C LYS A 32 8.60 2.42 -15.13
N LYS A 33 9.64 2.02 -14.39
CA LYS A 33 10.25 0.68 -14.49
C LYS A 33 9.30 -0.42 -14.03
N VAL A 34 8.48 -0.16 -13.02
CA VAL A 34 7.50 -1.13 -12.50
C VAL A 34 6.19 -1.08 -13.29
N GLY A 35 5.58 0.10 -13.44
CA GLY A 35 4.50 0.35 -14.41
C GLY A 35 3.16 -0.34 -14.14
N TYR A 36 2.89 -0.79 -12.91
CA TYR A 36 1.66 -1.50 -12.53
C TYR A 36 0.84 -0.74 -11.49
N VAL A 37 -0.43 -1.14 -11.38
CA VAL A 37 -1.34 -0.68 -10.33
C VAL A 37 -1.51 -1.78 -9.29
N TYR A 38 -1.21 -1.46 -8.03
CA TYR A 38 -1.35 -2.40 -6.92
C TYR A 38 -2.45 -1.95 -5.96
N GLN A 39 -3.26 -2.89 -5.50
CA GLN A 39 -4.15 -2.68 -4.38
C GLN A 39 -3.57 -3.35 -3.14
N LEU A 40 -3.44 -2.59 -2.06
CA LEU A 40 -3.02 -3.07 -0.75
C LEU A 40 -4.18 -2.98 0.22
N ASN A 41 -4.59 -4.11 0.77
CA ASN A 41 -5.53 -4.19 1.86
C ASN A 41 -4.74 -4.34 3.16
N ILE A 42 -4.74 -3.31 4.00
CA ILE A 42 -3.99 -3.31 5.25
C ILE A 42 -4.95 -3.49 6.41
N ALA A 43 -4.85 -4.64 7.07
CA ALA A 43 -5.61 -4.96 8.27
C ALA A 43 -4.87 -4.51 9.54
N PRO A 44 -5.53 -3.88 10.52
CA PRO A 44 -4.88 -3.46 11.75
C PRO A 44 -4.33 -4.63 12.58
N LYS A 45 -4.97 -5.80 12.51
CA LYS A 45 -4.57 -7.00 13.26
C LYS A 45 -4.76 -8.31 12.51
N LYS A 46 -5.89 -8.49 11.82
CA LYS A 46 -6.26 -9.74 11.17
C LYS A 46 -6.78 -9.46 9.77
N ILE A 47 -6.14 -10.07 8.76
CA ILE A 47 -6.56 -9.99 7.36
C ILE A 47 -8.04 -10.36 7.24
N GLY A 48 -8.79 -9.56 6.47
CA GLY A 48 -10.23 -9.65 6.29
C GLY A 48 -11.09 -8.89 7.31
N PHE A 49 -10.49 -8.20 8.30
CA PHE A 49 -11.22 -7.44 9.32
C PHE A 49 -10.72 -5.99 9.39
N ASP A 50 -11.64 -5.02 9.27
CA ASP A 50 -11.37 -3.57 9.32
C ASP A 50 -10.21 -3.13 8.41
N GLU A 51 -10.14 -3.72 7.21
CA GLU A 51 -9.06 -3.42 6.26
C GLU A 51 -9.20 -2.02 5.68
N GLN A 52 -8.09 -1.31 5.61
CA GLN A 52 -8.00 -0.08 4.84
C GLN A 52 -7.36 -0.38 3.49
N ILE A 53 -8.05 0.05 2.44
CA ILE A 53 -7.61 -0.15 1.07
C ILE A 53 -6.73 1.04 0.65
N TYR A 54 -5.60 0.74 0.03
CA TYR A 54 -4.71 1.70 -0.59
C TYR A 54 -4.42 1.25 -2.01
N VAL A 55 -4.53 2.15 -2.98
CA VAL A 55 -4.21 1.88 -4.38
C VAL A 55 -2.96 2.65 -4.74
N ILE A 56 -1.93 1.92 -5.18
CA ILE A 56 -0.65 2.45 -5.64
C ILE A 56 -0.68 2.37 -7.17
N ASP A 57 -0.96 3.49 -7.82
CA ASP A 57 -0.94 3.61 -9.28
C ASP A 57 0.45 4.11 -9.71
N LEU A 58 1.36 3.17 -10.03
CA LEU A 58 2.69 3.54 -10.52
C LEU A 58 2.70 3.96 -11.99
N LYS A 59 1.58 3.79 -12.72
CA LYS A 59 1.44 4.34 -14.07
C LYS A 59 1.28 5.86 -14.00
N LYS A 60 0.61 6.36 -12.95
CA LYS A 60 0.45 7.79 -12.67
C LYS A 60 1.43 8.35 -11.63
N GLY A 61 2.04 7.49 -10.81
CA GLY A 61 2.90 7.88 -9.70
C GLY A 61 2.12 8.36 -8.47
N GLU A 62 0.93 7.80 -8.24
CA GLU A 62 -0.02 8.27 -7.22
C GLU A 62 -0.36 7.16 -6.21
N ILE A 63 -0.68 7.56 -4.98
CA ILE A 63 -1.19 6.66 -3.93
C ILE A 63 -2.51 7.20 -3.43
N ILE A 64 -3.57 6.41 -3.57
CA ILE A 64 -4.96 6.77 -3.28
C ILE A 64 -5.45 5.92 -2.10
N LYS A 65 -6.11 6.55 -1.12
CA LYS A 65 -6.75 5.84 -0.01
C LYS A 65 -8.20 5.52 -0.38
N GLY A 66 -8.59 4.26 -0.20
CA GLY A 66 -9.92 3.75 -0.51
C GLY A 66 -10.00 2.97 -1.83
N PRO A 67 -11.13 2.30 -2.08
CA PRO A 67 -11.39 1.65 -3.36
C PRO A 67 -11.50 2.72 -4.45
N THR A 68 -10.69 2.61 -5.50
CA THR A 68 -10.80 3.49 -6.67
C THR A 68 -11.81 2.93 -7.66
N GLU A 69 -12.92 3.65 -7.85
CA GLU A 69 -13.86 3.37 -8.94
C GLU A 69 -13.16 3.55 -10.29
N GLY A 70 -13.18 2.51 -11.12
CA GLY A 70 -12.66 2.54 -12.49
C GLY A 70 -11.16 2.24 -12.66
N VAL A 71 -10.40 2.07 -11.58
CA VAL A 71 -9.00 1.62 -11.66
C VAL A 71 -8.93 0.15 -11.24
N LYS A 72 -8.74 -0.74 -12.21
CA LYS A 72 -8.55 -2.17 -11.95
C LYS A 72 -7.09 -2.42 -11.52
N PRO A 73 -6.84 -2.95 -10.31
CA PRO A 73 -5.49 -3.31 -9.90
C PRO A 73 -4.97 -4.48 -10.75
N ASP A 74 -3.68 -4.42 -11.09
CA ASP A 74 -2.94 -5.50 -11.75
C ASP A 74 -2.66 -6.64 -10.75
N ALA A 75 -2.47 -6.30 -9.46
CA ALA A 75 -2.41 -7.26 -8.36
C ALA A 75 -2.96 -6.68 -7.06
N THR A 76 -3.54 -7.55 -6.22
CA THR A 76 -4.06 -7.21 -4.90
C THR A 76 -3.33 -8.02 -3.84
N PHE A 77 -2.87 -7.34 -2.79
CA PHE A 77 -2.19 -7.95 -1.65
C PHE A 77 -2.90 -7.58 -0.36
N SER A 78 -3.00 -8.54 0.55
CA SER A 78 -3.53 -8.31 1.89
C SER A 78 -2.43 -8.55 2.92
N PHE A 79 -2.30 -7.61 3.85
CA PHE A 79 -1.29 -7.66 4.92
C PHE A 79 -1.92 -7.30 6.27
N THR A 80 -1.31 -7.76 7.35
CA THR A 80 -1.43 -7.04 8.62
C THR A 80 -0.55 -5.78 8.57
N ASP A 81 -0.95 -4.72 9.27
CA ASP A 81 -0.19 -3.47 9.35
C ASP A 81 1.25 -3.71 9.86
N ASP A 82 1.41 -4.64 10.81
CA ASP A 82 2.72 -4.96 11.37
C ASP A 82 3.63 -5.70 10.38
N ASP A 83 3.10 -6.70 9.68
CA ASP A 83 3.88 -7.45 8.69
C ASP A 83 4.22 -6.58 7.48
N PHE A 84 3.29 -5.72 7.04
CA PHE A 84 3.55 -4.78 5.96
C PHE A 84 4.74 -3.87 6.27
N ILE A 85 4.80 -3.29 7.47
CA ILE A 85 5.93 -2.46 7.89
C ILE A 85 7.22 -3.27 8.00
N LYS A 86 7.18 -4.49 8.53
CA LYS A 86 8.37 -5.36 8.59
C LYS A 86 8.90 -5.68 7.20
N ILE A 87 8.01 -5.96 6.24
CA ILE A 87 8.38 -6.21 4.85
C ILE A 87 8.98 -4.96 4.22
N ALA A 88 8.30 -3.81 4.34
CA ALA A 88 8.75 -2.55 3.75
C ALA A 88 10.10 -2.06 4.32
N THR A 89 10.40 -2.38 5.58
CA THR A 89 11.67 -2.05 6.23
C THR A 89 12.74 -3.13 6.06
N GLY A 90 12.47 -4.20 5.30
CA GLY A 90 13.40 -5.31 5.07
C GLY A 90 13.63 -6.23 6.28
N LYS A 91 12.86 -6.06 7.36
CA LYS A 91 12.91 -6.90 8.57
C LYS A 91 12.21 -8.24 8.40
N MET A 92 11.39 -8.39 7.36
CA MET A 92 10.73 -9.64 6.99
C MET A 92 10.88 -9.86 5.49
N ASN A 93 11.21 -11.08 5.09
CA ASN A 93 11.26 -11.44 3.68
C ASN A 93 9.83 -11.64 3.13
N PRO A 94 9.43 -10.94 2.05
CA PRO A 94 8.08 -11.01 1.52
C PRO A 94 7.70 -12.37 0.93
N GLN A 95 8.65 -13.12 0.36
CA GLN A 95 8.37 -14.45 -0.20
C GLN A 95 8.08 -15.45 0.93
N ILE A 96 8.87 -15.40 2.01
CA ILE A 96 8.64 -16.23 3.20
C ILE A 96 7.35 -15.83 3.90
N ALA A 97 7.02 -14.54 3.94
CA ALA A 97 5.76 -14.05 4.51
C ALA A 97 4.53 -14.58 3.75
N PHE A 98 4.65 -14.80 2.43
CA PHE A 98 3.57 -15.34 1.61
C PHE A 98 3.40 -16.86 1.73
N LEU A 99 4.51 -17.61 1.90
CA LEU A 99 4.49 -19.08 1.93
C LEU A 99 4.07 -19.70 3.27
N ARG A 100 4.02 -18.89 4.35
CA ARG A 100 3.71 -19.34 5.71
C ARG A 100 2.23 -19.15 6.04
#